data_AF-A0AAV5H734-F1
#
_entry.id   AF-A0AAV5H734-F1
#
_cell.length_a   1.000
_cell.length_b   1.000
_cell.length_c   1.000
_cell.angle_alpha   90.00
_cell.angle_beta   90.00
_cell.angle_gamma   90.00
#
_symmetry.space_group_name_H-M   'P 1'
#
loop_
_entity.id
_entity.type
_entity.pdbx_description
1 polymer ?
#
loop_
_entity_poly.entity_id
_entity_poly.type
_entity_poly.pdbx_seq_one_letter_code
_entity_poly.pdbx_strand_id
1 'polypeptide(L)'
;MSCHNIGRGMNYVVKNVIKMYDTGELTLEAARKIIAAARRGVNWCDGNEYEAVEIIRRCRCGRCLKKMEAGAPLYSVWDVPVDSPGYSRILDTEPEILASEGLCSSCFDIVINRFLGDENAGQRERKYIEEHRSEKEWKANEWREE
;
A
#
# COMPACT_ATOMS: atom_id res chain seq x y z
N MET A 1 -18.67 15.99 0.21
CA MET A 1 -19.42 14.80 -0.25
C MET A 1 -18.42 13.86 -0.88
N SER A 2 -18.29 12.64 -0.37
CA SER A 2 -17.45 11.61 -1.01
C SER A 2 -18.17 11.09 -2.27
N CYS A 3 -17.40 10.87 -3.32
CA CYS A 3 -17.84 10.24 -4.56
C CYS A 3 -17.35 8.80 -4.59
N HIS A 4 -17.98 7.92 -3.79
CA HIS A 4 -17.63 6.50 -3.74
C HIS A 4 -17.66 5.78 -5.12
N ASN A 5 -18.34 6.36 -6.11
CA ASN A 5 -18.41 5.82 -7.46
C ASN A 5 -17.07 5.88 -8.20
N ILE A 6 -16.27 6.95 -8.03
CA ILE A 6 -14.95 7.00 -8.68
C ILE A 6 -14.00 6.00 -8.03
N GLY A 7 -14.05 5.86 -6.70
CA GLY A 7 -13.30 4.85 -5.96
C GLY A 7 -13.60 3.44 -6.46
N ARG A 8 -14.89 3.07 -6.51
CA ARG A 8 -15.34 1.77 -7.04
C ARG A 8 -14.93 1.54 -8.50
N GLY A 9 -15.08 2.57 -9.34
CA GLY A 9 -14.68 2.49 -10.75
C GLY A 9 -13.18 2.25 -10.91
N MET A 10 -12.34 2.97 -10.16
CA MET A 10 -10.89 2.77 -10.18
C MET A 10 -10.46 1.46 -9.53
N ASN A 11 -11.16 0.98 -8.49
CA ASN A 11 -10.93 -0.35 -7.92
C ASN A 11 -11.13 -1.45 -8.96
N TYR A 12 -12.13 -1.34 -9.82
CA TYR A 12 -12.34 -2.26 -10.93
C TYR A 12 -11.18 -2.20 -11.95
N VAL A 13 -10.65 -1.02 -12.26
CA VAL A 13 -9.46 -0.86 -13.11
C VAL A 13 -8.26 -1.56 -12.46
N VAL A 14 -8.00 -1.31 -11.17
CA VAL A 14 -6.91 -1.94 -10.41
C VAL A 14 -7.03 -3.46 -10.39
N LYS A 15 -8.25 -4.00 -10.24
CA LYS A 15 -8.50 -5.45 -10.35
C LYS A 15 -8.01 -6.01 -11.68
N ASN A 16 -8.25 -5.32 -12.79
CA ASN A 16 -7.79 -5.76 -14.12
C ASN A 16 -6.27 -5.60 -14.30
N VAL A 17 -5.69 -4.51 -13.81
CA VAL A 17 -4.22 -4.32 -13.82
C VAL A 17 -3.52 -5.45 -13.07
N ILE A 18 -4.09 -5.87 -11.93
CA ILE A 18 -3.55 -6.98 -11.14
C ILE A 18 -3.68 -8.32 -11.86
N LYS A 19 -4.79 -8.57 -12.57
CA LYS A 19 -4.92 -9.76 -13.42
C LYS A 19 -3.85 -9.78 -14.51
N MET A 20 -3.66 -8.66 -15.22
CA MET A 20 -2.64 -8.53 -16.26
C MET A 20 -1.21 -8.65 -15.71
N TYR A 21 -0.96 -8.20 -14.48
CA TYR A 21 0.31 -8.42 -13.80
C TYR A 21 0.51 -9.91 -13.46
N ASP A 22 -0.50 -10.56 -12.89
CA ASP A 22 -0.44 -11.99 -12.52
C ASP A 22 -0.27 -12.90 -13.75
N THR A 23 -0.82 -12.53 -14.93
CA THR A 23 -0.65 -13.25 -16.20
C THR A 23 0.66 -12.90 -16.93
N GLY A 24 1.43 -11.94 -16.43
CA GLY A 24 2.70 -11.50 -17.03
C GLY A 24 2.55 -10.53 -18.21
N GLU A 25 1.35 -10.04 -18.50
CA GLU A 25 1.10 -9.02 -19.53
C GLU A 25 1.64 -7.64 -19.13
N LEU A 26 1.72 -7.36 -17.82
CA LEU A 26 2.32 -6.14 -17.28
C LEU A 26 3.55 -6.44 -16.42
N THR A 27 4.57 -5.59 -16.56
CA THR A 27 5.70 -5.58 -15.62
C THR A 27 5.26 -5.05 -14.25
N LEU A 28 5.99 -5.40 -13.19
CA LEU A 28 5.76 -4.86 -11.84
C LEU A 28 5.75 -3.32 -11.84
N GLU A 29 6.68 -2.70 -12.56
CA GLU A 29 6.79 -1.25 -12.64
C GLU A 29 5.58 -0.62 -13.33
N ALA A 30 5.15 -1.18 -14.46
CA ALA A 30 3.97 -0.70 -15.18
C ALA A 30 2.71 -0.83 -14.33
N ALA A 31 2.50 -1.99 -13.71
CA ALA A 31 1.36 -2.25 -12.82
C ALA A 31 1.33 -1.24 -11.66
N ARG A 32 2.45 -1.02 -10.96
CA ARG A 32 2.54 -0.03 -9.88
C ARG A 32 2.22 1.38 -10.34
N LYS A 33 2.76 1.81 -11.49
CA LYS A 33 2.52 3.16 -12.04
C LYS A 33 1.04 3.39 -12.33
N ILE A 34 0.36 2.42 -12.94
CA ILE A 34 -1.06 2.52 -13.25
C ILE A 34 -1.90 2.54 -11.97
N ILE A 35 -1.62 1.65 -11.02
CA ILE A 35 -2.36 1.58 -9.74
C ILE A 35 -2.17 2.88 -8.94
N ALA A 36 -0.95 3.40 -8.85
CA ALA A 36 -0.69 4.66 -8.16
C ALA A 36 -1.34 5.86 -8.87
N ALA A 37 -1.44 5.85 -10.21
CA ALA A 37 -2.19 6.85 -10.94
C ALA A 37 -3.70 6.78 -10.62
N ALA A 38 -4.27 5.58 -10.51
CA ALA A 38 -5.66 5.38 -10.11
C ALA A 38 -5.93 5.94 -8.70
N ARG A 39 -5.07 5.64 -7.71
CA ARG A 39 -5.14 6.22 -6.35
C ARG A 39 -5.09 7.73 -6.37
N ARG A 40 -4.11 8.32 -7.06
CA ARG A 40 -3.95 9.78 -7.16
C ARG A 40 -5.14 10.43 -7.87
N GLY A 41 -5.71 9.78 -8.88
CA GLY A 41 -6.92 10.24 -9.55
C GLY A 41 -8.13 10.29 -8.61
N VAL A 42 -8.32 9.27 -7.77
CA VAL A 42 -9.37 9.28 -6.73
C VAL A 42 -9.07 10.33 -5.67
N ASN A 43 -7.82 10.43 -5.19
CA ASN A 43 -7.42 11.45 -4.21
C ASN A 43 -7.74 12.87 -4.71
N TRP A 44 -7.40 13.16 -5.96
CA TRP A 44 -7.69 14.43 -6.60
C TRP A 44 -9.19 14.72 -6.70
N CYS A 45 -10.01 13.67 -6.88
CA CYS A 45 -11.45 13.82 -7.02
C CYS A 45 -12.16 14.08 -5.68
N ASP A 46 -11.84 13.32 -4.62
CA ASP A 46 -12.58 13.41 -3.36
C ASP A 46 -11.78 13.05 -2.09
N GLY A 47 -10.46 12.81 -2.22
CA GLY A 47 -9.56 12.50 -1.11
C GLY A 47 -9.55 11.03 -0.67
N ASN A 48 -10.41 10.15 -1.20
CA ASN A 48 -10.54 8.76 -0.72
C ASN A 48 -9.70 7.76 -1.52
N GLU A 49 -8.39 8.02 -1.64
CA GLU A 49 -7.50 7.22 -2.49
C GLU A 49 -7.47 5.71 -2.20
N TYR A 50 -7.75 5.31 -0.95
CA TYR A 50 -7.79 3.92 -0.54
C TYR A 50 -8.88 3.13 -1.28
N GLU A 51 -9.98 3.78 -1.66
CA GLU A 51 -11.07 3.14 -2.38
C GLU A 51 -10.64 2.64 -3.76
N ALA A 52 -9.67 3.32 -4.39
CA ALA A 52 -9.14 2.93 -5.68
C ALA A 52 -8.42 1.57 -5.65
N VAL A 53 -7.99 1.12 -4.47
CA VAL A 53 -7.12 -0.05 -4.30
C VAL A 53 -7.64 -1.04 -3.29
N GLU A 54 -8.89 -0.92 -2.86
CA GLU A 54 -9.50 -1.76 -1.83
C GLU A 54 -9.32 -3.26 -2.10
N ILE A 55 -9.38 -3.68 -3.37
CA ILE A 55 -9.21 -5.08 -3.80
C ILE A 55 -7.82 -5.66 -3.47
N ILE A 56 -6.78 -4.82 -3.37
CA ILE A 56 -5.41 -5.24 -3.04
C ILE A 56 -4.92 -4.77 -1.67
N ARG A 57 -5.59 -3.77 -1.10
CA ARG A 57 -5.13 -2.93 0.01
C ARG A 57 -4.65 -3.74 1.21
N ARG A 58 -5.36 -4.82 1.55
CA ARG A 58 -5.10 -5.65 2.73
C ARG A 58 -4.60 -7.06 2.42
N CYS A 59 -4.26 -7.37 1.17
CA CYS A 59 -3.91 -8.74 0.77
C CYS A 59 -2.72 -8.80 -0.18
N ARG A 60 -2.18 -7.66 -0.62
CA ARG A 60 -0.95 -7.58 -1.40
C ARG A 60 -0.02 -6.49 -0.88
N CYS A 61 1.27 -6.73 -1.06
CA CYS A 61 2.28 -5.70 -0.84
C CYS A 61 2.21 -4.62 -1.93
N GLY A 62 2.03 -3.36 -1.54
CA GLY A 62 1.98 -2.20 -2.44
C GLY A 62 3.29 -1.90 -3.18
N ARG A 63 4.42 -2.50 -2.75
CA ARG A 63 5.73 -2.33 -3.42
C ARG A 63 6.08 -3.46 -4.38
N CYS A 64 5.89 -4.72 -3.99
CA CYS A 64 6.28 -5.87 -4.81
C CYS A 64 5.08 -6.61 -5.41
N LEU A 65 3.85 -6.19 -5.13
CA LEU A 65 2.58 -6.78 -5.58
C LEU A 65 2.37 -8.26 -5.24
N LYS A 66 3.26 -8.84 -4.42
CA LYS A 66 3.15 -10.20 -3.91
C LYS A 66 1.82 -10.38 -3.16
N LYS A 67 1.09 -11.46 -3.50
CA LYS A 67 -0.05 -11.97 -2.72
C LYS A 67 0.43 -12.41 -1.34
N MET A 68 -0.21 -11.89 -0.30
CA MET A 68 0.09 -12.26 1.07
C MET A 68 -0.78 -13.44 1.50
N GLU A 69 -0.20 -14.34 2.29
CA GLU A 69 -0.99 -15.34 3.00
C GLU A 69 -1.85 -14.65 4.06
N ALA A 70 -3.07 -15.14 4.29
CA ALA A 70 -3.93 -14.58 5.34
C ALA A 70 -3.24 -14.70 6.71
N GLY A 71 -3.25 -13.62 7.48
CA GLY A 71 -2.54 -13.54 8.76
C GLY A 71 -1.04 -13.20 8.64
N ALA A 72 -0.46 -13.17 7.44
CA ALA A 72 0.93 -12.76 7.26
C ALA A 72 1.09 -11.25 7.51
N PRO A 73 2.26 -10.78 7.98
CA PRO A 73 2.46 -9.36 8.25
C PRO A 73 2.38 -8.48 6.98
N LEU A 74 1.59 -7.42 7.06
CA LEU A 74 1.35 -6.42 6.04
C LEU A 74 1.15 -5.04 6.70
N TYR A 75 2.23 -4.28 6.78
CA TYR A 75 2.30 -3.03 7.55
C TYR A 75 1.96 -1.83 6.67
N SER A 76 1.11 -0.95 7.16
CA SER A 76 0.79 0.30 6.48
C SER A 76 1.87 1.35 6.76
N VAL A 77 2.31 2.06 5.73
CA VAL A 77 3.17 3.24 5.90
C VAL A 77 2.48 4.38 6.68
N TRP A 78 1.14 4.36 6.74
CA TRP A 78 0.34 5.32 7.52
C TRP A 78 0.33 5.04 9.02
N ASP A 79 0.75 3.85 9.45
CA ASP A 79 0.82 3.47 10.87
C ASP A 79 2.17 3.81 11.51
N VAL A 80 3.09 4.41 10.75
CA VAL A 80 4.33 4.98 11.29
C VAL A 80 3.97 6.20 12.16
N PRO A 81 4.62 6.41 13.31
CA PRO A 81 4.41 7.58 14.15
C PRO A 81 4.65 8.89 13.39
N VAL A 82 3.73 9.84 13.56
CA VAL A 82 3.77 11.16 12.88
C VAL A 82 4.96 12.03 13.32
N ASP A 83 5.50 11.76 14.50
CA ASP A 83 6.65 12.42 15.11
C ASP A 83 7.99 11.80 14.67
N SER A 84 7.97 10.70 13.91
CA SER A 84 9.18 10.10 13.36
C SER A 84 9.93 11.07 12.43
N PRO A 85 11.25 11.28 12.63
CA PRO A 85 12.04 12.17 11.80
C PRO A 85 11.98 11.79 10.32
N GLY A 86 11.41 12.67 9.47
CA GLY A 86 11.23 12.40 8.05
C GLY A 86 9.90 11.78 7.66
N TYR A 87 8.93 11.67 8.59
CA TYR A 87 7.56 11.19 8.31
C TYR A 87 6.91 11.89 7.11
N SER A 88 7.09 13.21 6.97
CA SER A 88 6.57 13.97 5.83
C SER A 88 7.05 13.46 4.46
N ARG A 89 8.22 12.80 4.41
CA ARG A 89 8.75 12.20 3.17
C ARG A 89 8.05 10.88 2.82
N ILE A 90 7.48 10.19 3.80
CA ILE A 90 6.63 9.00 3.56
C ILE A 90 5.36 9.43 2.83
N LEU A 91 4.82 10.60 3.20
CA LEU A 91 3.64 11.20 2.57
C LEU A 91 3.92 11.61 1.12
N ASP A 92 5.14 12.03 0.86
CA ASP A 92 5.62 12.42 -0.45
C ASP A 92 6.08 11.17 -1.23
N THR A 93 5.12 10.39 -1.72
CA THR A 93 5.35 9.09 -2.38
C THR A 93 6.12 9.15 -3.72
N GLU A 94 6.54 10.34 -4.17
CA GLU A 94 7.24 10.53 -5.45
C GLU A 94 8.59 9.79 -5.59
N PRO A 95 9.43 9.61 -4.55
CA PRO A 95 10.69 8.86 -4.68
C PRO A 95 10.50 7.35 -4.88
N GLU A 96 9.30 6.82 -4.57
CA GLU A 96 8.96 5.41 -4.71
C GLU A 96 7.45 5.19 -4.90
N ILE A 97 7.03 4.95 -6.15
CA ILE A 97 5.61 4.83 -6.53
C ILE A 97 4.99 3.56 -5.93
N LEU A 98 4.32 3.64 -4.78
CA LEU A 98 3.63 2.51 -4.17
C LEU A 98 2.23 2.30 -4.76
N ALA A 99 1.89 1.05 -5.07
CA ALA A 99 0.55 0.69 -5.51
C ALA A 99 -0.49 0.81 -4.39
N SER A 100 -0.13 0.53 -3.15
CA SER A 100 -0.96 0.71 -1.95
C SER A 100 -0.06 0.99 -0.74
N GLU A 101 -0.64 1.38 0.38
CA GLU A 101 0.08 1.67 1.63
C GLU A 101 0.65 0.43 2.34
N GLY A 102 0.04 -0.73 2.13
CA GLY A 102 0.33 -1.95 2.88
C GLY A 102 1.54 -2.68 2.29
N LEU A 103 2.57 -2.93 3.08
CA LEU A 103 3.84 -3.51 2.64
C LEU A 103 4.18 -4.78 3.41
N CYS A 104 4.68 -5.81 2.71
CA CYS A 104 5.27 -6.94 3.40
C CYS A 104 6.52 -6.49 4.19
N SER A 105 6.91 -7.26 5.21
CA SER A 105 8.01 -6.92 6.13
C SER A 105 9.26 -6.39 5.41
N SER A 106 9.77 -7.12 4.40
CA SER A 106 10.99 -6.72 3.69
C SER A 106 10.84 -5.44 2.87
N CYS A 107 9.68 -5.23 2.24
CA CYS A 107 9.41 -4.00 1.50
C CYS A 107 9.19 -2.81 2.42
N PHE A 108 8.57 -3.05 3.58
CA PHE A 108 8.40 -2.03 4.60
C PHE A 108 9.75 -1.53 5.10
N ASP A 109 10.69 -2.44 5.41
CA ASP A 109 12.04 -2.06 5.83
C ASP A 109 12.74 -1.19 4.79
N ILE A 110 12.75 -1.62 3.53
CA ILE A 110 13.36 -0.85 2.43
C ILE A 110 12.80 0.58 2.36
N VAL A 111 11.47 0.69 2.41
CA VAL A 111 10.76 1.95 2.22
C VAL A 111 10.97 2.88 3.42
N ILE A 112 10.75 2.37 4.63
CA ILE A 112 10.83 3.17 5.85
C ILE A 112 12.28 3.56 6.16
N ASN A 113 13.24 2.66 5.97
CA ASN A 113 14.66 2.99 6.15
C ASN A 113 15.09 4.14 5.24
N ARG A 114 14.65 4.09 3.98
CA ARG A 114 14.97 5.13 2.99
C ARG A 114 14.33 6.47 3.35
N PHE A 115 13.05 6.49 3.70
CA PHE A 115 12.34 7.74 3.98
C PHE A 115 12.79 8.41 5.28
N LEU A 116 13.02 7.62 6.32
CA LEU A 116 13.48 8.11 7.62
C LEU A 116 15.01 8.32 7.66
N GLY A 117 15.76 7.75 6.71
CA GLY A 117 17.21 7.91 6.62
C GLY A 117 17.98 7.13 7.68
N ASP A 118 17.43 6.00 8.14
CA ASP A 118 17.97 5.15 9.20
C ASP A 118 17.76 3.67 8.82
N GLU A 119 18.85 2.90 8.78
CA GLU A 119 18.87 1.49 8.34
C GLU A 119 18.09 0.53 9.24
N ASN A 120 17.75 0.93 10.46
CA ASN A 120 16.99 0.13 11.41
C ASN A 120 15.55 0.64 11.61
N ALA A 121 15.15 1.69 10.89
CA ALA A 121 13.87 2.34 11.09
C ALA A 121 12.69 1.40 10.83
N GLY A 122 12.69 0.66 9.74
CA GLY A 122 11.61 -0.26 9.41
C GLY A 122 11.35 -1.33 10.47
N GLN A 123 12.41 -1.93 11.02
CA GLN A 123 12.27 -2.89 12.10
C GLN A 123 11.67 -2.24 13.35
N ARG A 124 12.15 -1.05 13.71
CA ARG A 124 11.63 -0.28 14.85
C ARG A 124 10.15 0.05 14.65
N GLU A 125 9.77 0.57 13.48
CA GLU A 125 8.40 0.99 13.21
C GLU A 125 7.44 -0.22 13.12
N ARG A 126 7.86 -1.37 12.58
CA ARG A 126 7.04 -2.59 12.66
C ARG A 126 6.75 -3.00 14.09
N LYS A 127 7.76 -2.99 14.96
CA LYS A 127 7.61 -3.32 16.37
C LYS A 127 6.63 -2.36 17.05
N TYR A 128 6.75 -1.06 16.75
CA TYR A 128 5.80 -0.06 17.22
C TYR A 128 4.37 -0.39 16.77
N ILE A 129 4.17 -0.71 15.48
CA ILE A 129 2.86 -1.08 14.93
C ILE A 129 2.29 -2.32 15.63
N GLU A 130 3.09 -3.36 15.84
CA GLU A 130 2.67 -4.59 16.52
C GLU A 130 2.26 -4.36 17.99
N GLU A 131 2.90 -3.40 18.67
CA GLU A 131 2.61 -3.04 20.06
C GLU A 131 1.38 -2.11 20.20
N HIS A 132 1.07 -1.31 19.18
CA HIS A 132 0.08 -0.22 19.26
C HIS A 132 -1.16 -0.42 18.38
N ARG A 133 -1.14 -1.37 17.44
CA ARG A 133 -2.27 -1.70 16.55
C ARG A 133 -2.76 -3.12 16.81
N SER A 134 -4.04 -3.33 16.57
CA SER A 134 -4.60 -4.68 16.61
C SER A 134 -4.05 -5.53 15.46
N GLU A 135 -3.93 -6.84 15.66
CA GLU A 135 -3.45 -7.75 14.61
C GLU A 135 -4.23 -7.64 13.30
N LYS A 136 -5.51 -7.27 13.35
CA LYS A 136 -6.37 -7.09 12.17
C LYS A 136 -5.98 -5.89 11.31
N GLU A 137 -5.20 -4.96 11.84
CA GLU A 137 -4.77 -3.75 11.15
C GLU A 137 -3.45 -3.95 10.39
N TRP A 138 -2.57 -4.81 10.90
CA TRP A 138 -1.24 -5.06 10.32
C TRP A 138 -1.02 -6.48 9.79
N LYS A 139 -2.01 -7.37 9.88
CA LYS A 139 -1.99 -8.66 9.19
C LYS A 139 -2.83 -8.62 7.92
N ALA A 140 -2.38 -9.37 6.92
CA ALA A 140 -3.08 -9.51 5.65
C ALA A 140 -4.41 -10.25 5.82
N ASN A 141 -5.42 -9.78 5.09
CA ASN A 141 -6.70 -10.42 4.91
C ASN A 141 -6.61 -11.54 3.86
N GLU A 142 -7.60 -12.44 3.90
CA GLU A 142 -7.86 -13.34 2.78
C GLU A 142 -8.10 -12.55 1.49
N TRP A 143 -7.48 -13.02 0.41
CA TRP A 143 -7.79 -12.53 -0.93
C TRP A 143 -9.22 -12.93 -1.29
N ARG A 144 -10.04 -11.97 -1.72
CA ARG A 144 -11.39 -12.21 -2.24
C ARG A 144 -11.41 -11.80 -3.70
N GLU A 145 -11.86 -12.70 -4.56
CA GLU A 145 -11.95 -12.44 -6.00
C GLU A 145 -13.16 -11.58 -6.40
N GLU A 146 -14.07 -11.32 -5.46
CA GLU A 146 -15.34 -10.64 -5.67
C GLU A 146 -15.22 -9.13 -5.46
#